data_AF-A0A3M1ZMR1-F1
#
_entry.id   AF-A0A3M1ZMR1-F1
#
_cell.length_a   1.000
_cell.length_b   1.000
_cell.length_c   1.000
_cell.angle_alpha   90.00
_cell.angle_beta   90.00
_cell.angle_gamma   90.00
#
_symmetry.space_group_name_H-M   'P 1'
#
loop_
_entity.id
_entity.type
_entity.pdbx_description
1 polymer ?
#
loop_
_entity_poly.entity_id
_entity_poly.type
_entity_poly.pdbx_seq_one_letter_code
_entity_poly.pdbx_strand_id
1 'polypeptide(L)'
;YRVNHHDIAALHAALAEVGILYATARVHTGWYEPGDDGVIPWRPDRVGGHAFAIVGYDERGFWIQNSWGAGWGQGGLALVTYDDWFENAMDVWVARLGAPVALAREAVAAGISAQGNLAGGYAYADLRPHIVSVGNDGRFREGGTFGTTPAEAAEIVRTEIPRLTAGWDRKRILLYAHGGLVSEKAAIQRVAEYRAALLGARVYPLAFVWKTDAWTTIRNILDDALGRRRPEGVWDEAKDFLLDRLDDGLEPLARVLGGKALWDEMKENALRATTRRDGAARRVGELLAELADADPTVELHLVGHSAGSIFLGPLVRWLTARGTIASGPLAGRTGLGLRIASCTLWAPACTVDLFKALYLPALRDGAVGRFALFTLTDEAEQDDHCAHIYHKSLLYLV
;
A
#
# COMPACT_ATOMS: atom_id res chain seq x y z
N TYR A 1 -1.46 14.66 -11.22
CA TYR A 1 -2.79 14.69 -10.58
C TYR A 1 -3.85 14.93 -11.64
N ARG A 2 -5.10 14.56 -11.37
CA ARG A 2 -6.23 14.70 -12.30
C ARG A 2 -6.71 16.15 -12.33
N VAL A 3 -6.90 16.72 -13.51
CA VAL A 3 -7.56 18.02 -13.69
C VAL A 3 -8.97 17.78 -14.18
N ASN A 4 -9.94 18.52 -13.68
CA ASN A 4 -11.31 18.41 -14.16
C ASN A 4 -11.36 18.86 -15.64
N HIS A 5 -11.67 17.94 -16.54
CA HIS A 5 -11.68 18.18 -17.98
C HIS A 5 -12.78 19.15 -18.43
N HIS A 6 -13.79 19.41 -17.60
CA HIS A 6 -14.81 20.44 -17.85
C HIS A 6 -14.41 21.83 -17.35
N ASP A 7 -13.33 21.96 -16.58
CA ASP A 7 -12.86 23.24 -16.07
C ASP A 7 -11.77 23.80 -17.00
N ILE A 8 -12.21 24.53 -18.03
CA ILE A 8 -11.31 25.14 -19.04
C ILE A 8 -10.27 26.06 -18.39
N ALA A 9 -10.65 26.81 -17.35
CA ALA A 9 -9.74 27.70 -16.66
C ALA A 9 -8.64 26.91 -15.93
N ALA A 10 -9.00 25.80 -15.26
CA ALA A 10 -8.03 24.92 -14.65
C ALA A 10 -7.12 24.23 -15.67
N LEU A 11 -7.65 23.84 -16.83
CA LEU A 11 -6.86 23.27 -17.93
C LEU A 11 -5.87 24.29 -18.49
N HIS A 12 -6.29 25.54 -18.72
CA HIS A 12 -5.40 26.61 -19.19
C HIS A 12 -4.31 26.92 -18.17
N ALA A 13 -4.67 27.01 -16.88
CA ALA A 13 -3.72 27.24 -15.81
C ALA A 13 -2.69 26.10 -15.70
N ALA A 14 -3.17 24.85 -15.75
CA ALA A 14 -2.31 23.68 -15.74
C ALA A 14 -1.38 23.66 -16.96
N LEU A 15 -1.91 23.90 -18.17
CA LEU A 15 -1.10 23.89 -19.38
C LEU A 15 -0.06 25.03 -19.38
N ALA A 16 -0.43 26.22 -18.92
CA ALA A 16 0.52 27.33 -18.77
C ALA A 16 1.65 27.01 -17.79
N GLU A 17 1.37 26.19 -16.78
CA GLU A 17 2.31 25.84 -15.73
C GLU A 17 3.22 24.64 -16.07
N VAL A 18 2.69 23.62 -16.75
CA VAL A 18 3.42 22.37 -17.04
C VAL A 18 3.73 22.14 -18.51
N GLY A 19 3.18 22.97 -19.41
CA GLY A 19 3.40 22.92 -20.85
C GLY A 19 2.63 21.82 -21.58
N ILE A 20 2.32 20.69 -20.94
CA ILE A 20 1.64 19.54 -21.56
C ILE A 20 0.62 18.92 -20.60
N LEU A 21 -0.57 18.59 -21.10
CA LEU A 21 -1.56 17.77 -20.39
C LEU A 21 -1.77 16.44 -21.13
N TYR A 22 -1.95 15.35 -20.39
CA TYR A 22 -2.32 14.06 -20.97
C TYR A 22 -3.83 13.92 -20.93
N ALA A 23 -4.45 13.69 -22.07
CA ALA A 23 -5.89 13.72 -22.22
C ALA A 23 -6.43 12.45 -22.88
N THR A 24 -7.71 12.17 -22.60
CA THR A 24 -8.49 11.17 -23.32
C THR A 24 -9.82 11.75 -23.77
N ALA A 25 -10.25 11.40 -24.97
CA ALA A 25 -11.55 11.79 -25.51
C ALA A 25 -12.16 10.66 -26.35
N ARG A 26 -13.48 10.73 -26.56
CA ARG A 26 -14.16 9.95 -27.58
C ARG A 26 -13.83 10.53 -28.95
N VAL A 27 -13.51 9.65 -29.89
CA VAL A 27 -13.14 9.99 -31.26
C VAL A 27 -14.32 9.74 -32.19
N HIS A 28 -14.55 10.67 -33.10
CA HIS A 28 -15.51 10.59 -34.20
C HIS A 28 -14.77 10.58 -35.55
N THR A 29 -15.43 10.23 -36.65
CA THR A 29 -14.80 10.10 -37.98
C THR A 29 -14.07 11.35 -38.46
N GLY A 30 -14.50 12.53 -38.03
CA GLY A 30 -13.82 13.80 -38.33
C GLY A 30 -12.34 13.85 -37.92
N TRP A 31 -11.92 13.04 -36.94
CA TRP A 31 -10.51 12.94 -36.56
C TRP A 31 -9.62 12.37 -37.67
N TYR A 32 -10.17 11.62 -38.62
CA TYR A 32 -9.36 11.05 -39.72
C TYR A 32 -8.98 12.09 -40.78
N GLU A 33 -9.73 13.19 -40.85
CA GLU A 33 -9.58 14.21 -41.88
C GLU A 33 -9.58 15.61 -41.23
N PRO A 34 -8.56 15.97 -40.42
CA PRO A 34 -8.43 17.34 -39.93
C PRO A 34 -8.37 18.32 -41.10
N GLY A 35 -9.01 19.48 -40.95
CA GLY A 35 -9.00 20.53 -41.97
C GLY A 35 -7.59 21.09 -42.21
N ASP A 36 -7.41 21.77 -43.34
CA ASP A 36 -6.16 22.46 -43.68
C ASP A 36 -5.79 23.55 -42.65
N ASP A 37 -6.79 24.12 -41.97
CA ASP A 37 -6.66 25.05 -40.86
C ASP A 37 -6.29 24.39 -39.52
N GLY A 38 -6.13 23.07 -39.53
CA GLY A 38 -5.79 22.23 -38.40
C GLY A 38 -6.98 21.84 -37.53
N VAL A 39 -8.19 22.34 -37.81
CA VAL A 39 -9.37 22.07 -36.98
C VAL A 39 -9.94 20.70 -37.31
N ILE A 40 -10.22 19.90 -36.27
CA ILE A 40 -10.92 18.63 -36.44
C ILE A 40 -12.40 18.93 -36.69
N PRO A 41 -12.97 18.56 -37.87
CA PRO A 41 -14.37 18.80 -38.15
C PRO A 41 -15.25 17.90 -37.29
N TRP A 42 -16.04 18.48 -36.39
CA TRP A 42 -16.92 17.71 -35.52
C TRP A 42 -17.92 16.86 -36.32
N ARG A 43 -18.13 15.62 -35.87
CA ARG A 43 -19.14 14.71 -36.41
C ARG A 43 -19.86 13.99 -35.26
N PRO A 44 -21.17 13.71 -35.39
CA PRO A 44 -21.97 13.11 -34.32
C PRO A 44 -21.73 11.61 -34.13
N ASP A 45 -21.01 10.95 -35.03
CA ASP A 45 -20.72 9.51 -34.95
C ASP A 45 -19.64 9.20 -33.91
N ARG A 46 -19.53 7.93 -33.52
CA ARG A 46 -18.54 7.49 -32.53
C ARG A 46 -17.75 6.32 -33.07
N VAL A 47 -16.44 6.46 -33.02
CA VAL A 47 -15.48 5.44 -33.45
C VAL A 47 -14.92 4.70 -32.24
N GLY A 48 -14.54 5.42 -31.18
CA GLY A 48 -13.91 4.82 -29.99
C GLY A 48 -13.40 5.86 -29.00
N GLY A 49 -12.55 5.44 -28.06
CA GLY A 49 -11.81 6.34 -27.16
C GLY A 49 -10.33 6.37 -27.52
N HIS A 50 -9.69 7.52 -27.35
CA HIS A 50 -8.28 7.70 -27.69
C HIS A 50 -7.55 8.59 -26.69
N ALA A 51 -6.24 8.40 -26.57
CA ALA A 51 -5.37 9.16 -25.67
C ALA A 51 -4.35 9.99 -26.48
N PHE A 52 -4.13 11.24 -26.06
CA PHE A 52 -3.27 12.21 -26.74
C PHE A 52 -2.73 13.24 -25.75
N ALA A 53 -1.85 14.12 -26.22
CA ALA A 53 -1.32 15.23 -25.42
C ALA A 53 -1.97 16.55 -25.86
N ILE A 54 -2.42 17.37 -24.92
CA ILE A 54 -2.75 18.79 -25.16
C ILE A 54 -1.44 19.57 -25.01
N VAL A 55 -1.09 20.34 -26.04
CA VAL A 55 0.19 21.07 -26.13
C VAL A 55 0.01 22.57 -26.30
N GLY A 56 -1.22 23.04 -26.52
CA GLY A 56 -1.55 24.45 -26.61
C GLY A 56 -3.05 24.69 -26.53
N TYR A 57 -3.45 25.95 -26.48
CA TYR A 57 -4.84 26.38 -26.69
C TYR A 57 -4.84 27.73 -27.40
N ASP A 58 -5.95 28.03 -28.06
CA ASP A 58 -6.29 29.36 -28.55
C ASP A 58 -7.78 29.64 -28.31
N GLU A 59 -8.30 30.75 -28.83
CA GLU A 59 -9.70 31.15 -28.64
C GLU A 59 -10.74 30.12 -29.17
N ARG A 60 -10.32 29.19 -30.04
CA ARG A 60 -11.20 28.19 -30.66
C ARG A 60 -11.21 26.87 -29.90
N GLY A 61 -10.11 26.52 -29.23
CA GLY A 61 -9.99 25.23 -28.55
C GLY A 61 -8.57 24.81 -28.20
N PHE A 62 -8.38 23.50 -28.03
CA PHE A 62 -7.13 22.89 -27.62
C PHE A 62 -6.35 22.35 -28.82
N TRP A 63 -5.07 22.73 -28.91
CA TRP A 63 -4.12 22.10 -29.81
C TRP A 63 -3.59 20.80 -29.19
N ILE A 64 -3.75 19.71 -29.93
CA ILE A 64 -3.37 18.37 -29.49
C ILE A 64 -2.27 17.79 -30.37
N GLN A 65 -1.38 17.01 -29.77
CA GLN A 65 -0.43 16.15 -30.46
C GLN A 65 -0.90 14.71 -30.37
N ASN A 66 -1.05 14.07 -31.53
CA ASN A 66 -1.47 12.68 -31.65
C ASN A 66 -0.31 11.77 -32.09
N SER A 67 -0.48 10.47 -31.93
CA SER A 67 0.48 9.42 -32.28
C SER A 67 0.25 8.79 -33.66
N TRP A 68 -0.53 9.43 -34.53
CA TRP A 68 -0.84 8.92 -35.89
C TRP A 68 0.18 9.35 -36.96
N GLY A 69 1.34 9.86 -36.52
CA GLY A 69 2.46 10.25 -37.37
C GLY A 69 2.38 11.70 -37.86
N ALA A 70 3.48 12.18 -38.44
CA ALA A 70 3.62 13.58 -38.86
C ALA A 70 2.72 13.97 -40.06
N GLY A 71 2.18 13.00 -40.78
CA GLY A 71 1.26 13.24 -41.91
C GLY A 71 -0.19 13.49 -41.48
N TRP A 72 -0.52 13.33 -40.21
CA TRP A 72 -1.86 13.59 -39.68
C TRP A 72 -1.99 15.04 -39.21
N GLY A 73 -3.05 15.74 -39.65
CA GLY A 73 -3.25 17.16 -39.35
C GLY A 73 -2.05 18.02 -39.80
N GLN A 74 -1.72 19.02 -39.00
CA GLN A 74 -0.58 19.91 -39.22
C GLN A 74 0.68 19.36 -38.55
N GLY A 75 1.35 18.40 -39.19
CA GLY A 75 2.61 17.87 -38.67
C GLY A 75 2.44 16.95 -37.45
N GLY A 76 1.29 16.30 -37.30
CA GLY A 76 0.92 15.52 -36.11
C GLY A 76 0.09 16.31 -35.09
N LEU A 77 -0.24 17.58 -35.39
CA LEU A 77 -1.04 18.47 -34.55
C LEU A 77 -2.42 18.74 -35.16
N ALA A 78 -3.43 18.88 -34.31
CA ALA A 78 -4.74 19.36 -34.72
C ALA A 78 -5.43 20.09 -33.58
N LEU A 79 -6.46 20.88 -33.88
CA LEU A 79 -7.26 21.61 -32.91
C LEU A 79 -8.59 20.89 -32.68
N VAL A 80 -8.85 20.53 -31.42
CA VAL A 80 -10.18 20.12 -30.93
C VAL A 80 -10.88 21.38 -30.44
N THR A 81 -12.03 21.72 -31.03
CA THR A 81 -12.79 22.91 -30.61
C THR A 81 -13.32 22.75 -29.19
N TYR A 82 -13.61 23.86 -28.49
CA TYR A 82 -14.18 23.76 -27.15
C TYR A 82 -15.52 23.01 -27.11
N ASP A 83 -16.37 23.17 -28.12
CA ASP A 83 -17.66 22.46 -28.20
C ASP A 83 -17.45 20.94 -28.31
N ASP A 84 -16.55 20.52 -29.21
CA ASP A 84 -16.16 19.11 -29.35
C ASP A 84 -15.55 18.57 -28.04
N TRP A 85 -14.65 19.35 -27.42
CA TRP A 85 -14.04 19.01 -26.14
C TRP A 85 -15.08 18.79 -25.03
N PHE A 86 -16.06 19.67 -24.89
CA PHE A 86 -17.10 19.53 -23.86
C PHE A 86 -17.95 18.28 -24.03
N GLU A 87 -18.20 17.85 -25.26
CA GLU A 87 -19.00 16.66 -25.54
C GLU A 87 -18.20 15.36 -25.39
N ASN A 88 -16.93 15.37 -25.80
CA ASN A 88 -16.18 14.15 -26.03
C ASN A 88 -15.03 13.91 -25.05
N ALA A 89 -14.57 14.90 -24.28
CA ALA A 89 -13.51 14.70 -23.29
C ALA A 89 -13.94 13.71 -22.20
N MET A 90 -12.99 12.90 -21.72
CA MET A 90 -13.22 11.89 -20.69
C MET A 90 -12.34 12.12 -19.47
N ASP A 91 -11.04 12.38 -19.69
CA ASP A 91 -10.10 12.56 -18.59
C ASP A 91 -8.88 13.39 -18.96
N VAL A 92 -8.33 14.11 -17.98
CA VAL A 92 -7.09 14.89 -18.12
C VAL A 92 -6.18 14.75 -16.91
N TRP A 93 -4.89 14.56 -17.18
CA TRP A 93 -3.85 14.39 -16.18
C TRP A 93 -2.66 15.33 -16.40
N VAL A 94 -2.14 15.86 -15.30
CA VAL A 94 -0.91 16.62 -15.23
C VAL A 94 0.17 15.78 -14.55
N ALA A 95 1.35 15.68 -15.16
CA ALA A 95 2.54 15.14 -14.52
C ALA A 95 3.37 16.28 -13.92
N ARG A 96 3.30 16.44 -12.59
CA ARG A 96 4.13 17.41 -11.87
C ARG A 96 4.49 16.88 -10.49
N LEU A 97 5.68 17.21 -10.01
CA LEU A 97 6.03 17.06 -8.61
C LEU A 97 5.12 17.96 -7.77
N GLY A 98 4.56 17.44 -6.68
CA GLY A 98 3.72 18.22 -5.77
C GLY A 98 4.53 19.37 -5.16
N ALA A 99 3.94 20.57 -5.10
CA ALA A 99 4.58 21.69 -4.41
C ALA A 99 4.68 21.38 -2.91
N PRO A 100 5.81 21.68 -2.25
CA PRO A 100 5.93 21.52 -0.80
C PRO A 100 4.93 22.46 -0.10
N VAL A 101 4.01 21.89 0.69
CA VAL A 101 3.03 22.66 1.46
C VAL A 101 3.47 22.67 2.92
N ALA A 102 3.84 23.85 3.43
CA ALA A 102 4.13 24.04 4.86
C ALA A 102 2.83 24.37 5.61
N LEU A 103 2.40 23.50 6.52
CA LEU A 103 1.20 23.72 7.34
C LEU A 103 1.60 24.17 8.75
N ALA A 104 1.05 25.30 9.21
CA ALA A 104 1.32 25.86 10.54
C ALA A 104 0.57 25.15 11.70
N ARG A 105 -0.43 24.31 11.37
CA ARG A 105 -1.10 23.39 12.31
C ARG A 105 -1.19 22.03 11.61
N GLU A 106 -0.71 20.98 12.28
CA GLU A 106 -0.94 19.59 11.89
C GLU A 106 -2.43 19.24 12.11
N ALA A 107 -3.30 19.71 11.21
CA ALA A 107 -4.65 19.20 11.12
C ALA A 107 -4.59 17.95 10.23
N VAL A 108 -4.86 16.77 10.83
CA VAL A 108 -5.06 15.53 10.08
C VAL A 108 -6.38 15.64 9.33
N ALA A 109 -6.34 16.16 8.11
CA ALA A 109 -7.49 16.18 7.21
C ALA A 109 -7.29 15.14 6.10
N ALA A 110 -7.79 13.93 6.35
CA ALA A 110 -7.93 12.90 5.34
C ALA A 110 -9.06 13.27 4.37
N GLY A 111 -8.72 13.97 3.29
CA GLY A 111 -9.61 14.24 2.17
C GLY A 111 -9.04 13.69 0.86
N ILE A 112 -9.06 12.37 0.67
CA ILE A 112 -8.97 11.79 -0.69
C ILE A 112 -10.40 11.72 -1.24
N SER A 113 -10.99 12.88 -1.49
CA SER A 113 -12.18 13.02 -2.34
C SER A 113 -11.72 13.37 -3.75
N ALA A 114 -12.32 12.75 -4.77
CA ALA A 114 -12.08 13.05 -6.18
C ALA A 114 -12.57 14.45 -6.62
N GLN A 115 -12.94 15.30 -5.65
CA GLN A 115 -13.31 16.69 -5.82
C GLN A 115 -12.84 17.46 -4.59
N GLY A 116 -12.09 18.55 -4.79
CA GLY A 116 -11.89 19.60 -3.78
C GLY A 116 -10.45 19.79 -3.30
N ASN A 117 -9.86 20.89 -3.75
CA ASN A 117 -8.76 21.57 -3.07
C ASN A 117 -9.15 21.86 -1.59
N LEU A 118 -8.56 21.12 -0.66
CA LEU A 118 -8.46 21.53 0.75
C LEU A 118 -7.04 21.23 1.24
N ALA A 119 -6.34 22.28 1.65
CA ALA A 119 -5.03 22.25 2.26
C ALA A 119 -5.06 21.40 3.54
N GLY A 120 -4.48 20.20 3.52
CA GLY A 120 -4.47 19.32 4.70
C GLY A 120 -4.13 17.84 4.48
N GLY A 121 -3.90 17.38 3.25
CA GLY A 121 -3.39 16.03 2.98
C GLY A 121 -1.86 15.96 3.00
N TYR A 122 -1.28 14.91 3.56
CA TYR A 122 0.16 14.62 3.39
C TYR A 122 0.50 14.57 1.90
N ALA A 123 1.60 15.22 1.51
CA ALA A 123 2.09 15.08 0.15
C ALA A 123 2.64 13.66 -0.02
N TYR A 124 2.52 13.10 -1.23
CA TYR A 124 3.16 11.83 -1.57
C TYR A 124 4.63 11.78 -1.13
N ALA A 125 5.36 12.87 -1.33
CA ALA A 125 6.76 13.04 -0.94
C ALA A 125 7.01 12.89 0.57
N ASP A 126 6.03 13.19 1.43
CA ASP A 126 6.18 13.07 2.88
C ASP A 126 6.08 11.62 3.36
N LEU A 127 5.20 10.82 2.73
CA LEU A 127 4.92 9.44 3.12
C LEU A 127 5.80 8.44 2.38
N ARG A 128 6.18 8.74 1.14
CA ARG A 128 6.95 7.84 0.28
C ARG A 128 8.24 7.30 0.90
N PRO A 129 9.02 8.10 1.67
CA PRO A 129 10.22 7.60 2.36
C PRO A 129 9.95 6.56 3.45
N HIS A 130 8.70 6.42 3.91
CA HIS A 130 8.34 5.60 5.06
C HIS A 130 7.56 4.33 4.68
N ILE A 131 7.39 4.06 3.40
CA ILE A 131 6.57 2.95 2.90
C ILE A 131 7.37 2.05 1.98
N VAL A 132 7.29 0.75 2.23
CA VAL A 132 7.74 -0.32 1.34
C VAL A 132 6.53 -1.16 0.96
N SER A 133 6.10 -1.06 -0.29
CA SER A 133 5.00 -1.88 -0.81
C SER A 133 5.47 -3.29 -1.14
N VAL A 134 4.79 -4.29 -0.56
CA VAL A 134 5.08 -5.71 -0.73
C VAL A 134 3.86 -6.42 -1.34
N GLY A 135 4.09 -7.08 -2.48
CA GLY A 135 3.09 -7.77 -3.25
C GLY A 135 3.11 -9.28 -3.06
N ASN A 136 2.64 -9.98 -4.09
CA ASN A 136 2.61 -11.44 -4.12
C ASN A 136 4.03 -12.03 -4.09
N ASP A 137 4.12 -13.23 -3.55
CA ASP A 137 5.34 -13.96 -3.21
C ASP A 137 6.28 -13.19 -2.27
N GLY A 138 5.78 -12.20 -1.54
CA GLY A 138 6.61 -11.34 -0.68
C GLY A 138 7.60 -10.46 -1.46
N ARG A 139 7.41 -10.30 -2.77
CA ARG A 139 8.22 -9.42 -3.62
C ARG A 139 7.82 -7.97 -3.46
N PHE A 140 8.66 -7.08 -3.97
CA PHE A 140 8.26 -5.69 -4.16
C PHE A 140 7.00 -5.59 -5.02
N ARG A 141 6.08 -4.72 -4.63
CA ARG A 141 4.97 -4.31 -5.50
C ARG A 141 5.32 -2.96 -6.09
N GLU A 142 5.69 -2.94 -7.36
CA GLU A 142 6.18 -1.75 -8.05
C GLU A 142 5.06 -0.84 -8.58
N GLY A 143 3.85 -1.39 -8.76
CA GLY A 143 2.67 -0.64 -9.20
C GLY A 143 1.87 0.00 -8.05
N GLY A 144 0.96 0.91 -8.41
CA GLY A 144 0.12 1.66 -7.47
C GLY A 144 0.77 2.96 -6.99
N THR A 145 0.00 3.81 -6.30
CA THR A 145 0.46 5.15 -5.86
C THR A 145 1.73 5.08 -5.02
N PHE A 146 1.82 4.09 -4.11
CA PHE A 146 2.99 3.87 -3.25
C PHE A 146 3.78 2.61 -3.66
N GLY A 147 3.77 2.26 -4.94
CA GLY A 147 4.62 1.22 -5.48
C GLY A 147 6.09 1.42 -5.06
N THR A 148 6.80 0.32 -4.85
CA THR A 148 8.21 0.35 -4.44
C THR A 148 9.00 -0.63 -5.28
N THR A 149 9.95 -0.12 -6.05
CA THR A 149 10.98 -0.88 -6.75
C THR A 149 12.18 -1.13 -5.82
N PRO A 150 13.05 -2.10 -6.16
CA PRO A 150 14.31 -2.30 -5.42
C PRO A 150 15.22 -1.06 -5.39
N ALA A 151 15.19 -0.24 -6.45
CA ALA A 151 15.97 0.99 -6.53
C ALA A 151 15.45 2.05 -5.57
N GLU A 152 14.14 2.25 -5.51
CA GLU A 152 13.54 3.20 -4.57
C GLU A 152 13.66 2.72 -3.11
N ALA A 153 13.62 1.40 -2.85
CA ALA A 153 13.94 0.88 -1.52
C ALA A 153 15.39 1.21 -1.11
N ALA A 154 16.33 1.17 -2.07
CA ALA A 154 17.70 1.60 -1.83
C ALA A 154 17.80 3.11 -1.62
N GLU A 155 17.02 3.91 -2.35
CA GLU A 155 16.94 5.37 -2.15
C GLU A 155 16.40 5.72 -0.76
N ILE A 156 15.35 5.04 -0.29
CA ILE A 156 14.83 5.20 1.08
C ILE A 156 15.96 5.02 2.09
N VAL A 157 16.70 3.91 2.00
CA VAL A 157 17.68 3.56 3.04
C VAL A 157 18.98 4.34 2.91
N ARG A 158 19.47 4.57 1.68
CA ARG A 158 20.79 5.21 1.44
C ARG A 158 20.72 6.74 1.39
N THR A 159 19.55 7.31 1.07
CA THR A 159 19.39 8.75 0.90
C THR A 159 18.43 9.33 1.94
N GLU A 160 17.19 8.83 1.98
CA GLU A 160 16.15 9.49 2.77
C GLU A 160 16.30 9.29 4.28
N ILE A 161 16.64 8.08 4.74
CA ILE A 161 16.93 7.82 6.16
C ILE A 161 18.09 8.71 6.64
N PRO A 162 19.28 8.74 6.00
CA PRO A 162 20.35 9.64 6.40
C PRO A 162 19.95 11.12 6.37
N ARG A 163 19.22 11.57 5.34
CA ARG A 163 18.76 12.95 5.19
C ARG A 163 17.83 13.38 6.32
N LEU A 164 16.81 12.58 6.62
CA LEU A 164 15.80 12.88 7.64
C LEU A 164 16.32 12.70 9.08
N THR A 165 17.41 11.94 9.27
CA THR A 165 18.00 11.66 10.58
C THR A 165 19.35 12.34 10.82
N ALA A 166 19.79 13.24 9.94
CA ALA A 166 21.14 13.85 9.97
C ALA A 166 21.51 14.52 11.30
N GLY A 167 20.54 15.07 12.03
CA GLY A 167 20.75 15.75 13.32
C GLY A 167 20.45 14.90 14.55
N TRP A 168 20.27 13.58 14.43
CA TRP A 168 19.93 12.72 15.55
C TRP A 168 21.16 12.05 16.15
N ASP A 169 21.29 12.10 17.48
CA ASP A 169 22.38 11.41 18.20
C ASP A 169 22.30 9.88 18.07
N ARG A 170 21.09 9.36 17.84
CA ARG A 170 20.80 7.94 17.58
C ARG A 170 19.77 7.83 16.47
N LYS A 171 20.10 7.07 15.43
CA LYS A 171 19.23 6.86 14.27
C LYS A 171 18.36 5.63 14.49
N ARG A 172 17.28 5.81 15.25
CA ARG A 172 16.33 4.73 15.55
C ARG A 172 15.47 4.47 14.32
N ILE A 173 15.60 3.30 13.72
CA ILE A 173 14.81 2.88 12.55
C ILE A 173 13.81 1.83 13.02
N LEU A 174 12.53 2.16 12.97
CA LEU A 174 11.43 1.28 13.31
C LEU A 174 10.89 0.60 12.04
N LEU A 175 11.05 -0.71 11.95
CA LEU A 175 10.38 -1.53 10.95
C LEU A 175 9.00 -1.95 11.48
N TYR A 176 7.95 -1.55 10.76
CA TYR A 176 6.58 -1.87 11.12
C TYR A 176 5.95 -2.79 10.08
N ALA A 177 5.33 -3.90 10.52
CA ALA A 177 4.50 -4.73 9.67
C ALA A 177 3.09 -4.85 10.28
N HIS A 178 2.07 -4.44 9.50
CA HIS A 178 0.67 -4.55 9.92
C HIS A 178 0.14 -5.99 9.76
N GLY A 179 -1.12 -6.22 10.17
CA GLY A 179 -1.73 -7.55 10.24
C GLY A 179 -2.18 -8.19 8.93
N GLY A 180 -1.77 -7.68 7.76
CA GLY A 180 -2.14 -8.24 6.44
C GLY A 180 -3.62 -8.07 6.03
N LEU A 181 -4.57 -7.90 6.94
CA LEU A 181 -6.00 -7.74 6.63
C LEU A 181 -6.45 -6.27 6.62
N VAL A 182 -5.61 -5.38 6.12
CA VAL A 182 -5.84 -3.93 6.13
C VAL A 182 -5.75 -3.41 4.70
N SER A 183 -6.72 -2.60 4.26
CA SER A 183 -6.65 -1.99 2.93
C SER A 183 -5.41 -1.11 2.77
N GLU A 184 -4.92 -0.95 1.55
CA GLU A 184 -3.72 -0.15 1.29
C GLU A 184 -3.91 1.28 1.81
N LYS A 185 -5.09 1.84 1.53
CA LYS A 185 -5.50 3.15 2.02
C LYS A 185 -5.43 3.24 3.55
N ALA A 186 -5.95 2.25 4.27
CA ALA A 186 -5.92 2.24 5.73
C ALA A 186 -4.51 2.04 6.29
N ALA A 187 -3.67 1.22 5.64
CA ALA A 187 -2.27 1.03 6.02
C ALA A 187 -1.47 2.33 5.85
N ILE A 188 -1.61 3.00 4.71
CA ILE A 188 -0.97 4.30 4.44
C ILE A 188 -1.46 5.35 5.43
N GLN A 189 -2.78 5.40 5.69
CA GLN A 189 -3.37 6.31 6.66
C GLN A 189 -2.77 6.10 8.07
N ARG A 190 -2.56 4.85 8.49
CA ARG A 190 -1.93 4.57 9.78
C ARG A 190 -0.47 5.03 9.83
N VAL A 191 0.28 4.89 8.73
CA VAL A 191 1.64 5.45 8.62
C VAL A 191 1.60 6.97 8.81
N ALA A 192 0.69 7.64 8.13
CA ALA A 192 0.50 9.08 8.22
C ALA A 192 0.21 9.53 9.67
N GLU A 193 -0.68 8.82 10.37
CA GLU A 193 -1.09 9.12 11.76
C GLU A 193 0.07 9.09 12.76
N TYR A 194 0.92 8.07 12.73
CA TYR A 194 2.01 7.95 13.72
C TYR A 194 3.32 8.62 13.29
N ARG A 195 3.49 8.97 12.01
CA ARG A 195 4.77 9.43 11.47
C ARG A 195 5.29 10.66 12.19
N ALA A 196 4.45 11.68 12.34
CA ALA A 196 4.84 12.95 12.95
C ALA A 196 5.32 12.73 14.40
N ALA A 197 4.55 11.99 15.19
CA ALA A 197 4.90 11.66 16.57
C ALA A 197 6.21 10.86 16.67
N LEU A 198 6.42 9.86 15.81
CA LEU A 198 7.64 9.06 15.82
C LEU A 198 8.87 9.88 15.39
N LEU A 199 8.77 10.68 14.34
CA LEU A 199 9.87 11.56 13.90
C LEU A 199 10.20 12.61 14.97
N GLY A 200 9.19 13.19 15.63
CA GLY A 200 9.37 14.09 16.76
C GLY A 200 10.09 13.42 17.95
N ALA A 201 9.87 12.11 18.14
CA ALA A 201 10.57 11.29 19.12
C ALA A 201 11.93 10.75 18.64
N ARG A 202 12.42 11.19 17.47
CA ARG A 202 13.65 10.70 16.82
C ARG A 202 13.62 9.18 16.55
N VAL A 203 12.49 8.71 16.04
CA VAL A 203 12.26 7.36 15.53
C VAL A 203 11.80 7.47 14.08
N TYR A 204 12.53 6.87 13.15
CA TYR A 204 12.20 6.81 11.75
C TYR A 204 11.29 5.60 11.49
N PRO A 205 9.99 5.78 11.17
CA PRO A 205 9.15 4.66 10.80
C PRO A 205 9.40 4.23 9.35
N LEU A 206 9.54 2.92 9.14
CA LEU A 206 9.55 2.29 7.83
C LEU A 206 8.55 1.13 7.85
N ALA A 207 7.41 1.33 7.19
CA ALA A 207 6.30 0.41 7.19
C ALA A 207 6.31 -0.49 5.96
N PHE A 208 6.18 -1.80 6.18
CA PHE A 208 5.84 -2.75 5.14
C PHE A 208 4.32 -2.75 4.95
N VAL A 209 3.86 -2.30 3.78
CA VAL A 209 2.46 -2.35 3.37
C VAL A 209 2.27 -3.58 2.49
N TRP A 210 1.54 -4.57 2.97
CA TRP A 210 1.49 -5.90 2.38
C TRP A 210 0.09 -6.51 2.41
N LYS A 211 -0.25 -7.31 1.39
CA LYS A 211 -1.51 -8.09 1.30
C LYS A 211 -2.81 -7.29 1.53
N THR A 212 -2.89 -6.11 0.95
CA THR A 212 -3.95 -5.13 1.23
C THR A 212 -5.38 -5.49 0.82
N ASP A 213 -5.59 -6.60 0.11
CA ASP A 213 -6.92 -7.03 -0.39
C ASP A 213 -7.40 -8.36 0.23
N ALA A 214 -6.72 -8.85 1.27
CA ALA A 214 -7.12 -10.10 1.93
C ALA A 214 -8.46 -9.96 2.67
N TRP A 215 -8.78 -8.78 3.21
CA TRP A 215 -10.02 -8.53 3.96
C TRP A 215 -11.28 -8.54 3.10
N THR A 216 -11.23 -8.00 1.89
CA THR A 216 -12.39 -8.03 0.97
C THR A 216 -12.72 -9.47 0.60
N THR A 217 -11.70 -10.28 0.35
CA THR A 217 -11.86 -11.72 0.08
C THR A 217 -12.45 -12.47 1.28
N ILE A 218 -11.96 -12.22 2.49
CA ILE A 218 -12.51 -12.82 3.71
C ILE A 218 -13.97 -12.40 3.93
N ARG A 219 -14.30 -11.12 3.74
CA ARG A 219 -15.67 -10.64 3.86
C ARG A 219 -16.61 -11.35 2.88
N ASN A 220 -16.21 -11.47 1.61
CA ASN A 220 -17.02 -12.17 0.62
C ASN A 220 -17.28 -13.63 1.00
N ILE A 221 -16.28 -14.32 1.56
CA ILE A 221 -16.45 -15.71 2.03
C ILE A 221 -17.42 -15.79 3.21
N LEU A 222 -17.30 -14.87 4.17
CA LEU A 222 -18.21 -14.81 5.32
C LEU A 222 -19.64 -14.46 4.87
N ASP A 223 -19.80 -13.49 3.97
CA ASP A 223 -21.07 -13.10 3.37
C ASP A 223 -21.70 -14.27 2.58
N ASP A 224 -20.91 -15.06 1.84
CA ASP A 224 -21.39 -16.25 1.12
C ASP A 224 -21.81 -17.37 2.10
N ALA A 225 -21.07 -17.56 3.19
CA ALA A 225 -21.40 -18.54 4.22
C ALA A 225 -22.72 -18.21 4.93
N LEU A 226 -22.99 -16.92 5.15
CA LEU A 226 -24.26 -16.41 5.69
C LEU A 226 -25.38 -16.39 4.63
N GLY A 227 -25.05 -16.01 3.39
CA GLY A 227 -25.98 -15.80 2.28
C GLY A 227 -26.55 -17.09 1.68
N ARG A 228 -25.91 -18.25 1.90
CA ARG A 228 -26.51 -19.56 1.61
C ARG A 228 -27.72 -19.89 2.49
N ARG A 229 -28.09 -19.02 3.44
CA ARG A 229 -29.39 -19.05 4.12
C ARG A 229 -30.29 -17.95 3.58
N ARG A 230 -31.10 -18.28 2.57
CA ARG A 230 -32.39 -17.61 2.37
C ARG A 230 -33.55 -18.55 2.72
N PRO A 231 -34.67 -17.98 3.16
CA PRO A 231 -35.45 -18.50 4.27
C PRO A 231 -36.65 -19.33 3.79
N GLU A 232 -36.83 -20.50 4.40
CA GLU A 232 -38.16 -21.06 4.60
C GLU A 232 -38.42 -21.15 6.10
N GLY A 233 -39.23 -20.22 6.58
CA GLY A 233 -40.11 -20.42 7.72
C GLY A 233 -39.51 -20.48 9.13
N VAL A 234 -40.13 -19.68 9.99
CA VAL A 234 -40.40 -19.87 11.44
C VAL A 234 -39.36 -19.46 12.53
N TRP A 235 -39.83 -18.46 13.31
CA TRP A 235 -39.59 -18.07 14.72
C TRP A 235 -38.29 -17.35 15.14
N ASP A 236 -38.47 -16.13 15.69
CA ASP A 236 -37.44 -15.22 16.19
C ASP A 236 -36.83 -15.63 17.55
N GLU A 237 -37.44 -16.50 18.34
CA GLU A 237 -36.84 -17.01 19.60
C GLU A 237 -35.80 -18.11 19.38
N ALA A 238 -35.78 -18.74 18.19
CA ALA A 238 -34.74 -19.68 17.83
C ALA A 238 -33.44 -18.99 17.42
N LYS A 239 -33.46 -17.68 17.09
CA LYS A 239 -32.26 -16.96 16.62
C LYS A 239 -31.19 -16.85 17.70
N ASP A 240 -31.54 -16.49 18.94
CA ASP A 240 -30.53 -16.30 20.00
C ASP A 240 -29.90 -17.64 20.41
N PHE A 241 -30.68 -18.72 20.49
CA PHE A 241 -30.15 -20.06 20.79
C PHE A 241 -29.36 -20.67 19.61
N LEU A 242 -29.69 -20.30 18.36
CA LEU A 242 -28.97 -20.78 17.19
C LEU A 242 -27.68 -19.98 16.95
N LEU A 243 -27.66 -18.67 17.25
CA LEU A 243 -26.50 -17.79 17.08
C LEU A 243 -25.34 -18.21 17.98
N ASP A 244 -25.60 -18.50 19.26
CA ASP A 244 -24.60 -19.02 20.20
C ASP A 244 -24.00 -20.36 19.76
N ARG A 245 -24.76 -21.19 19.02
CA ARG A 245 -24.32 -22.50 18.53
C ARG A 245 -23.89 -22.53 17.07
N LEU A 246 -24.07 -21.41 16.36
CA LEU A 246 -23.57 -21.20 15.00
C LEU A 246 -22.09 -20.85 15.01
N ASP A 247 -21.60 -20.21 16.08
CA ASP A 247 -20.18 -19.97 16.28
C ASP A 247 -19.36 -21.27 16.31
N ASP A 248 -19.88 -22.31 16.98
CA ASP A 248 -19.26 -23.65 17.01
C ASP A 248 -19.35 -24.40 15.66
N GLY A 249 -20.30 -24.01 14.79
CA GLY A 249 -20.58 -24.66 13.50
C GLY A 249 -19.98 -23.96 12.27
N LEU A 250 -19.64 -22.66 12.38
CA LEU A 250 -19.01 -21.86 11.33
C LEU A 250 -17.50 -22.06 11.29
N GLU A 251 -16.85 -22.24 12.43
CA GLU A 251 -15.41 -22.49 12.54
C GLU A 251 -14.93 -23.65 11.66
N PRO A 252 -15.58 -24.84 11.67
CA PRO A 252 -15.21 -25.94 10.77
C PRO A 252 -15.47 -25.62 9.30
N LEU A 253 -16.53 -24.87 8.97
CA LEU A 253 -16.94 -24.62 7.58
C LEU A 253 -16.12 -23.51 6.91
N ALA A 254 -15.79 -22.44 7.64
CA ALA A 254 -14.91 -21.36 7.20
C ALA A 254 -13.45 -21.84 7.02
N ARG A 255 -13.00 -22.79 7.87
CA ARG A 255 -11.72 -23.50 7.69
C ARG A 255 -11.68 -24.35 6.41
N VAL A 256 -12.83 -24.88 5.96
CA VAL A 256 -12.94 -25.79 4.80
C VAL A 256 -13.21 -25.05 3.47
N LEU A 257 -13.91 -23.91 3.50
CA LEU A 257 -14.39 -23.19 2.30
C LEU A 257 -13.50 -21.99 1.90
N GLY A 258 -12.18 -22.10 2.04
CA GLY A 258 -11.21 -21.15 1.47
C GLY A 258 -10.50 -20.21 2.44
N GLY A 259 -11.01 -20.06 3.68
CA GLY A 259 -10.36 -19.22 4.70
C GLY A 259 -8.96 -19.73 5.08
N LYS A 260 -8.81 -21.05 5.25
CA LYS A 260 -7.50 -21.68 5.51
C LYS A 260 -6.54 -21.51 4.33
N ALA A 261 -6.99 -21.64 3.09
CA ALA A 261 -6.14 -21.49 1.91
C ALA A 261 -5.65 -20.04 1.76
N LEU A 262 -6.50 -19.04 1.97
CA LEU A 262 -6.11 -17.63 1.96
C LEU A 262 -5.16 -17.29 3.09
N TRP A 263 -5.40 -17.85 4.28
CA TRP A 263 -4.52 -17.69 5.42
C TRP A 263 -3.15 -18.34 5.19
N ASP A 264 -3.13 -19.55 4.65
CA ASP A 264 -1.90 -20.26 4.26
C ASP A 264 -1.14 -19.47 3.18
N GLU A 265 -1.84 -18.89 2.20
CA GLU A 265 -1.26 -18.01 1.18
C GLU A 265 -0.70 -16.73 1.81
N MET A 266 -1.44 -16.07 2.71
CA MET A 266 -0.97 -14.87 3.41
C MET A 266 0.28 -15.17 4.23
N LYS A 267 0.29 -16.27 5.00
CA LYS A 267 1.46 -16.76 5.73
C LYS A 267 2.64 -17.02 4.80
N GLU A 268 2.40 -17.68 3.67
CA GLU A 268 3.44 -17.97 2.69
C GLU A 268 4.05 -16.69 2.13
N ASN A 269 3.23 -15.71 1.75
CA ASN A 269 3.69 -14.41 1.28
C ASN A 269 4.50 -13.66 2.35
N ALA A 270 4.03 -13.68 3.59
CA ALA A 270 4.73 -13.08 4.73
C ALA A 270 6.12 -13.69 4.94
N LEU A 271 6.21 -15.03 4.89
CA LEU A 271 7.49 -15.74 5.03
C LEU A 271 8.41 -15.47 3.84
N ARG A 272 7.87 -15.53 2.61
CA ARG A 272 8.59 -15.32 1.35
C ARG A 272 9.19 -13.92 1.22
N ALA A 273 8.63 -12.93 1.92
CA ALA A 273 9.18 -11.56 1.94
C ALA A 273 10.64 -11.49 2.41
N THR A 274 11.09 -12.46 3.21
CA THR A 274 12.49 -12.58 3.61
C THR A 274 13.18 -13.83 3.09
N THR A 275 12.48 -14.98 3.02
CA THR A 275 13.14 -16.28 2.74
C THR A 275 13.60 -16.41 1.30
N ARG A 276 12.91 -15.74 0.37
CA ARG A 276 13.30 -15.66 -1.04
C ARG A 276 14.53 -14.78 -1.24
N ARG A 277 15.25 -14.98 -2.35
CA ARG A 277 16.39 -14.11 -2.71
C ARG A 277 15.93 -12.72 -3.18
N ASP A 278 14.77 -12.66 -3.83
CA ASP A 278 14.12 -11.46 -4.38
C ASP A 278 13.01 -10.91 -3.45
N GLY A 279 13.01 -11.30 -2.16
CA GLY A 279 12.02 -10.83 -1.20
C GLY A 279 12.24 -9.38 -0.78
N ALA A 280 11.15 -8.59 -0.67
CA ALA A 280 11.23 -7.16 -0.38
C ALA A 280 11.84 -6.88 1.00
N ALA A 281 11.38 -7.57 2.03
CA ALA A 281 11.89 -7.42 3.40
C ALA A 281 13.35 -7.88 3.51
N ARG A 282 13.74 -8.92 2.75
CA ARG A 282 15.14 -9.32 2.64
C ARG A 282 16.00 -8.19 2.09
N ARG A 283 15.61 -7.60 0.96
CA ARG A 283 16.38 -6.53 0.34
C ARG A 283 16.51 -5.31 1.25
N VAL A 284 15.43 -4.94 1.95
CA VAL A 284 15.46 -3.88 2.96
C VAL A 284 16.38 -4.25 4.13
N GLY A 285 16.38 -5.50 4.60
CA GLY A 285 17.29 -5.96 5.65
C GLY A 285 18.77 -5.89 5.25
N GLU A 286 19.11 -6.27 4.01
CA GLU A 286 20.44 -6.08 3.41
C GLU A 286 20.86 -4.61 3.41
N LEU A 287 20.00 -3.71 2.94
CA LEU A 287 20.27 -2.28 2.88
C LEU A 287 20.46 -1.66 4.28
N LEU A 288 19.68 -2.12 5.27
CA LEU A 288 19.81 -1.67 6.65
C LEU A 288 21.09 -2.19 7.31
N ALA A 289 21.56 -3.38 6.93
CA ALA A 289 22.87 -3.88 7.35
C ALA A 289 24.00 -3.00 6.81
N GLU A 290 23.96 -2.66 5.51
CA GLU A 290 24.91 -1.72 4.90
C GLU A 290 24.92 -0.37 5.64
N LEU A 291 23.73 0.15 5.99
CA LEU A 291 23.59 1.41 6.72
C LEU A 291 24.13 1.31 8.15
N ALA A 292 23.87 0.22 8.87
CA ALA A 292 24.35 0.00 10.23
C ALA A 292 25.87 -0.22 10.29
N ASP A 293 26.46 -0.85 9.27
CA ASP A 293 27.91 -1.01 9.13
C ASP A 293 28.59 0.34 8.88
N ALA A 294 27.94 1.22 8.10
CA ALA A 294 28.45 2.56 7.80
C ALA A 294 28.26 3.55 8.98
N ASP A 295 27.24 3.34 9.82
CA ASP A 295 26.90 4.24 10.92
C ASP A 295 26.53 3.48 12.21
N PRO A 296 27.44 3.47 13.22
CA PRO A 296 27.22 2.74 14.46
C PRO A 296 26.15 3.38 15.37
N THR A 297 25.60 4.55 15.01
CA THR A 297 24.49 5.19 15.74
C THR A 297 23.12 4.63 15.35
N VAL A 298 23.06 3.79 14.32
CA VAL A 298 21.84 3.13 13.84
C VAL A 298 21.35 2.11 14.87
N GLU A 299 20.07 2.23 15.23
CA GLU A 299 19.40 1.34 16.19
C GLU A 299 18.14 0.76 15.54
N LEU A 300 18.08 -0.57 15.38
CA LEU A 300 16.94 -1.23 14.75
C LEU A 300 15.86 -1.57 15.78
N HIS A 301 14.62 -1.20 15.48
CA HIS A 301 13.43 -1.53 16.24
C HIS A 301 12.41 -2.20 15.34
N LEU A 302 11.69 -3.20 15.85
CA LEU A 302 10.69 -3.94 15.09
C LEU A 302 9.36 -3.95 15.84
N VAL A 303 8.26 -3.70 15.11
CA VAL A 303 6.89 -3.84 15.62
C VAL A 303 6.06 -4.65 14.63
N GLY A 304 5.59 -5.81 15.07
CA GLY A 304 4.70 -6.68 14.30
C GLY A 304 3.31 -6.74 14.92
N HIS A 305 2.29 -6.30 14.18
CA HIS A 305 0.89 -6.40 14.60
C HIS A 305 0.22 -7.59 13.91
N SER A 306 -0.46 -8.46 14.65
CA SER A 306 -1.19 -9.62 14.10
C SER A 306 -0.31 -10.45 13.15
N ALA A 307 -0.71 -10.68 11.90
CA ALA A 307 0.10 -11.40 10.91
C ALA A 307 1.45 -10.73 10.58
N GLY A 308 1.65 -9.46 10.97
CA GLY A 308 2.95 -8.79 10.92
C GLY A 308 4.02 -9.51 11.76
N SER A 309 3.63 -10.27 12.79
CA SER A 309 4.56 -11.14 13.53
C SER A 309 5.02 -12.35 12.72
N ILE A 310 4.24 -12.81 11.74
CA ILE A 310 4.64 -13.86 10.79
C ILE A 310 5.61 -13.26 9.76
N PHE A 311 5.28 -12.06 9.26
CA PHE A 311 6.11 -11.32 8.30
C PHE A 311 7.51 -10.99 8.84
N LEU A 312 7.59 -10.45 10.06
CA LEU A 312 8.86 -10.02 10.65
C LEU A 312 9.70 -11.17 11.21
N GLY A 313 9.13 -12.36 11.43
CA GLY A 313 9.84 -13.48 12.06
C GLY A 313 11.11 -13.89 11.30
N PRO A 314 11.01 -14.20 9.99
CA PRO A 314 12.19 -14.52 9.20
C PRO A 314 13.20 -13.36 9.16
N LEU A 315 12.72 -12.12 9.11
CA LEU A 315 13.60 -10.94 9.11
C LEU A 315 14.38 -10.85 10.42
N VAL A 316 13.73 -10.99 11.59
CA VAL A 316 14.39 -11.06 12.90
C VAL A 316 15.46 -12.13 12.90
N ARG A 317 15.11 -13.35 12.47
CA ARG A 317 16.05 -14.48 12.50
C ARG A 317 17.25 -14.22 11.61
N TRP A 318 17.02 -13.68 10.42
CA TRP A 318 18.08 -13.45 9.45
C TRP A 318 18.99 -12.29 9.82
N LEU A 319 18.42 -11.16 10.28
CA LEU A 319 19.21 -10.02 10.77
C LEU A 319 20.13 -10.41 11.93
N THR A 320 19.64 -11.23 12.87
CA THR A 320 20.33 -11.47 14.15
C THR A 320 21.21 -12.70 14.20
N ALA A 321 20.96 -13.71 13.35
CA ALA A 321 21.73 -14.94 13.37
C ALA A 321 23.21 -14.66 13.04
N ARG A 322 24.10 -15.28 13.82
CA ARG A 322 25.55 -15.26 13.58
C ARG A 322 25.95 -16.54 12.84
N GLY A 323 26.45 -16.39 11.62
CA GLY A 323 26.81 -17.52 10.77
C GLY A 323 25.61 -18.25 10.18
N THR A 324 25.76 -19.55 9.91
CA THR A 324 24.75 -20.37 9.23
C THR A 324 23.57 -20.70 10.14
N ILE A 325 22.35 -20.46 9.64
CA ILE A 325 21.10 -20.79 10.33
C ILE A 325 20.85 -22.30 10.21
N ALA A 326 20.75 -22.98 11.34
CA ALA A 326 20.66 -24.44 11.40
C ALA A 326 19.29 -25.02 10.96
N SER A 327 18.18 -24.31 11.23
CA SER A 327 16.83 -24.84 11.06
C SER A 327 15.80 -23.77 10.75
N GLY A 328 14.58 -24.19 10.41
CA GLY A 328 13.46 -23.31 10.07
C GLY A 328 13.48 -22.85 8.60
N PRO A 329 12.64 -21.87 8.24
CA PRO A 329 12.44 -21.46 6.84
C PRO A 329 13.67 -20.77 6.20
N LEU A 330 14.72 -20.49 7.00
CA LEU A 330 15.98 -19.90 6.56
C LEU A 330 17.17 -20.86 6.73
N ALA A 331 16.94 -22.15 6.94
CA ALA A 331 18.01 -23.14 7.11
C ALA A 331 19.04 -23.07 5.97
N GLY A 332 20.33 -23.15 6.32
CA GLY A 332 21.45 -23.05 5.37
C GLY A 332 21.77 -21.64 4.88
N ARG A 333 21.04 -20.61 5.32
CA ARG A 333 21.38 -19.21 5.03
C ARG A 333 22.33 -18.65 6.10
N THR A 334 23.19 -17.72 5.70
CA THR A 334 24.05 -16.97 6.63
C THR A 334 23.28 -15.74 7.12
N GLY A 335 23.17 -15.57 8.44
CA GLY A 335 22.61 -14.37 9.05
C GLY A 335 23.57 -13.19 9.01
N LEU A 336 23.02 -11.98 9.22
CA LEU A 336 23.78 -10.73 9.12
C LEU A 336 24.46 -10.33 10.44
N GLY A 337 24.19 -11.02 11.54
CA GLY A 337 24.86 -10.78 12.83
C GLY A 337 24.56 -9.44 13.50
N LEU A 338 23.50 -8.74 13.07
CA LEU A 338 23.09 -7.44 13.61
C LEU A 338 22.40 -7.59 14.98
N ARG A 339 22.32 -6.46 15.69
CA ARG A 339 21.49 -6.33 16.90
C ARG A 339 20.19 -5.61 16.61
N ILE A 340 19.12 -6.08 17.25
CA ILE A 340 17.82 -5.42 17.30
C ILE A 340 17.65 -4.87 18.72
N ALA A 341 17.49 -3.56 18.87
CA ALA A 341 17.38 -2.95 20.18
C ALA A 341 16.04 -3.24 20.85
N SER A 342 14.95 -3.25 20.09
CA SER A 342 13.67 -3.75 20.59
C SER A 342 12.82 -4.44 19.54
N CYS A 343 12.09 -5.46 19.96
CA CYS A 343 11.07 -6.12 19.16
C CYS A 343 9.76 -6.17 19.96
N THR A 344 8.68 -5.67 19.38
CA THR A 344 7.36 -5.64 20.00
C THR A 344 6.36 -6.37 19.12
N LEU A 345 5.63 -7.31 19.71
CA LEU A 345 4.56 -8.04 19.04
C LEU A 345 3.22 -7.66 19.65
N TRP A 346 2.30 -7.18 18.82
CA TRP A 346 0.94 -6.80 19.20
C TRP A 346 -0.06 -7.81 18.63
N ALA A 347 -0.83 -8.44 19.51
CA ALA A 347 -1.80 -9.50 19.19
C ALA A 347 -1.26 -10.49 18.13
N PRO A 348 -0.05 -11.06 18.32
CA PRO A 348 0.63 -11.75 17.22
C PRO A 348 -0.12 -12.99 16.76
N ALA A 349 -0.27 -13.14 15.45
CA ALA A 349 -0.90 -14.31 14.83
C ALA A 349 0.08 -15.45 14.52
N CYS A 350 1.37 -15.30 14.87
CA CYS A 350 2.36 -16.34 14.69
C CYS A 350 2.14 -17.46 15.71
N THR A 351 2.23 -18.71 15.26
CA THR A 351 2.14 -19.85 16.17
C THR A 351 3.33 -19.86 17.13
N VAL A 352 3.16 -20.53 18.28
CA VAL A 352 4.25 -20.75 19.25
C VAL A 352 5.45 -21.44 18.59
N ASP A 353 5.22 -22.37 17.67
CA ASP A 353 6.31 -23.06 16.96
C ASP A 353 7.06 -22.11 16.02
N LEU A 354 6.34 -21.26 15.30
CA LEU A 354 6.96 -20.24 14.45
C LEU A 354 7.76 -19.24 15.30
N PHE A 355 7.21 -18.83 16.45
CA PHE A 355 7.91 -17.98 17.41
C PHE A 355 9.21 -18.62 17.92
N LYS A 356 9.13 -19.89 18.34
CA LYS A 356 10.29 -20.67 18.80
C LYS A 356 11.35 -20.84 17.71
N ALA A 357 10.95 -20.97 16.45
CA ALA A 357 11.87 -21.12 15.33
C ALA A 357 12.55 -19.80 14.94
N LEU A 358 11.84 -18.67 15.01
CA LEU A 358 12.28 -17.42 14.38
C LEU A 358 12.69 -16.31 15.36
N TYR A 359 12.04 -16.20 16.50
CA TYR A 359 12.30 -15.14 17.48
C TYR A 359 13.12 -15.64 18.67
N LEU A 360 12.75 -16.78 19.24
CA LEU A 360 13.36 -17.32 20.45
C LEU A 360 14.90 -17.44 20.39
N PRO A 361 15.53 -17.83 19.27
CA PRO A 361 16.99 -17.87 19.19
C PRO A 361 17.63 -16.49 19.42
N ALA A 362 17.09 -15.45 18.79
CA ALA A 362 17.60 -14.09 18.90
C ALA A 362 17.43 -13.50 20.31
N LEU A 363 16.35 -13.92 21.00
CA LEU A 363 16.09 -13.56 22.40
C LEU A 363 17.06 -14.26 23.35
N ARG A 364 17.29 -15.56 23.16
CA ARG A 364 18.24 -16.34 23.97
C ARG A 364 19.67 -15.86 23.81
N ASP A 365 20.05 -15.50 22.58
CA ASP A 365 21.40 -15.02 22.27
C ASP A 365 21.65 -13.55 22.67
N GLY A 366 20.63 -12.86 23.19
CA GLY A 366 20.69 -11.42 23.53
C GLY A 366 20.91 -10.51 22.31
N ALA A 367 20.58 -11.01 21.11
CA ALA A 367 20.65 -10.23 19.87
C ALA A 367 19.44 -9.29 19.73
N VAL A 368 18.31 -9.65 20.33
CA VAL A 368 17.19 -8.73 20.59
C VAL A 368 17.32 -8.23 22.03
N GLY A 369 17.56 -6.92 22.21
CA GLY A 369 17.84 -6.33 23.52
C GLY A 369 16.63 -6.23 24.43
N ARG A 370 15.47 -5.79 23.89
CA ARG A 370 14.20 -5.72 24.62
C ARG A 370 13.10 -6.39 23.81
N PHE A 371 12.28 -7.20 24.47
CA PHE A 371 11.13 -7.83 23.85
C PHE A 371 9.86 -7.50 24.63
N ALA A 372 8.81 -7.12 23.92
CA ALA A 372 7.49 -6.90 24.49
C ALA A 372 6.45 -7.69 23.70
N LEU A 373 5.58 -8.39 24.43
CA LEU A 373 4.49 -9.16 23.88
C LEU A 373 3.20 -8.63 24.49
N PHE A 374 2.28 -8.21 23.63
CA PHE A 374 0.94 -7.81 24.02
C PHE A 374 -0.03 -8.79 23.37
N THR A 375 -0.74 -9.55 24.19
CA THR A 375 -1.79 -10.48 23.78
C THR A 375 -3.11 -10.00 24.39
N LEU A 376 -4.21 -10.27 23.70
CA LEU A 376 -5.53 -10.14 24.30
C LEU A 376 -5.77 -11.33 25.23
N THR A 377 -6.70 -11.17 26.18
CA THR A 377 -7.18 -12.30 26.97
C THR A 377 -8.16 -13.12 26.15
N ASP A 378 -8.37 -14.38 26.52
CA ASP A 378 -9.32 -15.25 25.82
C ASP A 378 -10.74 -14.64 25.84
N GLU A 379 -11.13 -14.03 26.96
CA GLU A 379 -12.41 -13.34 27.09
C GLU A 379 -12.53 -12.15 26.13
N ALA A 380 -11.46 -11.36 25.96
CA ALA A 380 -11.46 -10.23 25.03
C ALA A 380 -11.45 -10.68 23.57
N GLU A 381 -10.85 -11.82 23.24
CA GLU A 381 -10.87 -12.40 21.89
C GLU A 381 -12.24 -13.03 21.57
N GLN A 382 -12.96 -13.54 22.58
CA GLN A 382 -14.33 -14.05 22.44
C GLN A 382 -15.38 -12.93 22.36
N ASP A 383 -15.12 -11.76 22.93
CA ASP A 383 -16.01 -10.57 22.88
C ASP A 383 -15.68 -9.61 21.71
N ASP A 384 -14.76 -9.98 20.82
CA ASP A 384 -14.40 -9.20 19.63
C ASP A 384 -15.40 -9.43 18.47
N HIS A 385 -15.34 -8.62 17.42
CA HIS A 385 -16.11 -8.87 16.22
C HIS A 385 -15.41 -8.48 14.91
N CYS A 386 -15.61 -9.29 13.89
CA CYS A 386 -15.12 -9.07 12.55
C CYS A 386 -16.24 -8.45 11.70
N ALA A 387 -16.32 -7.11 11.69
CA ALA A 387 -17.37 -6.33 11.03
C ALA A 387 -18.82 -6.73 11.41
N HIS A 388 -19.03 -7.26 12.62
CA HIS A 388 -20.29 -7.83 13.10
C HIS A 388 -20.82 -9.00 12.24
N ILE A 389 -19.94 -9.62 11.45
CA ILE A 389 -20.24 -10.80 10.62
C ILE A 389 -19.82 -12.08 11.35
N TYR A 390 -18.70 -12.03 12.09
CA TYR A 390 -18.23 -13.07 13.01
C TYR A 390 -17.98 -12.42 14.37
N HIS A 391 -18.51 -12.99 15.45
CA HIS A 391 -18.58 -12.38 16.78
C HIS A 391 -17.48 -12.86 17.73
N LYS A 392 -16.34 -13.23 17.16
CA LYS A 392 -15.08 -13.49 17.88
C LYS A 392 -13.92 -12.95 17.05
N SER A 393 -12.72 -13.00 17.60
CA SER A 393 -11.49 -12.71 16.88
C SER A 393 -11.20 -13.69 15.74
N LEU A 394 -10.70 -13.18 14.62
CA LEU A 394 -10.26 -13.99 13.48
C LEU A 394 -9.24 -15.06 13.87
N LEU A 395 -8.52 -14.91 14.99
CA LEU A 395 -7.54 -15.90 15.45
C LEU A 395 -8.16 -17.28 15.74
N TYR A 396 -9.45 -17.37 16.06
CA TYR A 396 -10.13 -18.66 16.23
C TYR A 396 -10.36 -19.41 14.90
N LEU A 397 -10.34 -18.70 13.77
CA LEU A 397 -10.54 -19.30 12.45
C LEU A 397 -9.27 -19.95 11.87
N VAL A 398 -8.09 -19.79 12.50
CA VAL A 398 -6.78 -19.98 11.86
C VAL A 398 -5.77 -20.87 12.56
#